data_AF-A0A0B1S6E1-F1
#
_entry.id   AF-A0A0B1S6E1-F1
#
_cell.length_a   1.000
_cell.length_b   1.000
_cell.length_c   1.000
_cell.angle_alpha   90.00
_cell.angle_beta   90.00
_cell.angle_gamma   90.00
#
_symmetry.space_group_name_H-M   'P 1'
#
loop_
_entity.id
_entity.type
_entity.pdbx_description
1 polymer ?
#
loop_
_entity_poly.entity_id
_entity_poly.type
_entity_poly.pdbx_seq_one_letter_code
_entity_poly.pdbx_strand_id
1 'polypeptide(L)'
;MWPEGLQLDQEILLDAGAQLHRLKMFPYFDVAHYILMICEVRDDLATSAGLFSRKHPLSCWLSSMLMCFADSFLANFLLGEPVIAPFKRHDDILLATIIWYLVFYAPFDGIYKLSKVLPIKCVLSVMKEVKRAYKVSDDVF
;
A
#
# COMPACT_ATOMS: atom_id res chain seq x y z
N MET A 1 -4.47 -3.12 43.54
CA MET A 1 -5.29 -4.20 42.94
C MET A 1 -6.04 -3.54 41.80
N TRP A 2 -5.66 -3.82 40.57
CA TRP A 2 -6.34 -3.23 39.40
C TRP A 2 -7.75 -3.84 39.28
N PRO A 3 -8.77 -3.09 38.86
CA PRO A 3 -10.13 -3.62 38.75
C PRO A 3 -10.17 -4.74 37.71
N GLU A 4 -10.88 -5.85 38.00
CA GLU A 4 -10.87 -7.08 37.18
C GLU A 4 -11.28 -6.85 35.71
N GLY A 5 -12.12 -5.86 35.43
CA GLY A 5 -12.46 -5.47 34.05
C GLY A 5 -11.28 -4.91 33.25
N LEU A 6 -10.34 -4.24 33.91
CA LEU A 6 -9.14 -3.67 33.28
C LEU A 6 -8.07 -4.74 33.02
N GLN A 7 -8.06 -5.82 33.82
CA GLN A 7 -7.19 -6.98 33.57
C GLN A 7 -7.66 -7.80 32.36
N LEU A 8 -8.96 -8.01 32.21
CA LEU A 8 -9.53 -8.67 31.03
C LEU A 8 -9.26 -7.87 29.74
N ASP A 9 -9.43 -6.55 29.78
CA ASP A 9 -9.08 -5.66 28.66
C ASP A 9 -7.57 -5.73 28.33
N GLN A 10 -6.71 -5.83 29.35
CA GLN A 10 -5.26 -5.89 29.15
C GLN A 10 -4.82 -7.22 28.50
N GLU A 11 -5.39 -8.36 28.90
CA GLU A 11 -5.09 -9.65 28.26
C GLU A 11 -5.57 -9.69 26.81
N ILE A 12 -6.78 -9.17 26.54
CA ILE A 12 -7.33 -9.08 25.18
C ILE A 12 -6.47 -8.14 24.32
N LEU A 13 -6.02 -7.01 24.86
CA LEU A 13 -5.13 -6.08 24.16
C LEU A 13 -3.77 -6.70 23.84
N LEU A 14 -3.21 -7.46 24.78
CA LEU A 14 -1.93 -8.16 24.58
C LEU A 14 -2.05 -9.26 23.52
N ASP A 15 -3.14 -10.04 23.55
CA ASP A 15 -3.39 -11.08 22.54
C ASP A 15 -3.69 -10.47 21.17
N ALA A 16 -4.48 -9.40 21.11
CA ALA A 16 -4.73 -8.65 19.87
C ALA A 16 -3.44 -8.07 19.29
N GLY A 17 -2.55 -7.52 20.13
CA GLY A 17 -1.23 -7.04 19.73
C GLY A 17 -0.33 -8.17 19.19
N ALA A 18 -0.32 -9.33 19.85
CA ALA A 18 0.43 -10.50 19.40
C ALA A 18 -0.10 -11.07 18.07
N GLN A 19 -1.42 -11.07 17.88
CA GLN A 19 -2.06 -11.47 16.62
C GLN A 19 -1.76 -10.47 15.50
N LEU A 20 -1.80 -9.17 15.78
CA LEU A 20 -1.42 -8.11 14.84
C LEU A 20 0.04 -8.23 14.39
N HIS A 21 0.96 -8.54 15.31
CA HIS A 21 2.37 -8.75 14.96
C HIS A 21 2.58 -10.02 14.10
N ARG A 22 1.72 -11.04 14.25
CA ARG A 22 1.77 -12.27 13.43
C ARG A 22 1.05 -12.13 12.09
N LEU A 23 0.41 -10.99 11.82
CA LEU A 23 -0.36 -10.79 10.61
C LEU A 23 0.57 -10.69 9.40
N LYS A 24 0.46 -11.65 8.48
CA LYS A 24 1.21 -11.60 7.23
C LYS A 24 0.67 -10.46 6.35
N MET A 25 1.53 -9.48 6.06
CA MET A 25 1.25 -8.35 5.16
C MET A 25 0.97 -8.80 3.72
N PHE A 26 1.72 -9.79 3.27
CA PHE A 26 1.64 -10.33 1.92
C PHE A 26 0.52 -11.36 1.79
N PRO A 27 -0.36 -11.32 0.77
CA PRO A 27 -0.41 -10.35 -0.35
C PRO A 27 -1.50 -9.25 -0.18
N TYR A 28 -2.44 -9.40 0.76
CA TYR A 28 -3.66 -8.59 0.78
C TYR A 28 -3.44 -7.13 1.18
N PHE A 29 -2.57 -6.87 2.17
CA PHE A 29 -2.26 -5.50 2.61
C PHE A 29 -1.41 -4.76 1.58
N ASP A 30 -0.54 -5.49 0.87
CA ASP A 30 0.29 -4.94 -0.20
C ASP A 30 -0.54 -4.52 -1.40
N VAL A 31 -1.48 -5.38 -1.83
CA VAL A 31 -2.44 -5.07 -2.88
C VAL A 31 -3.28 -3.86 -2.51
N ALA A 32 -3.79 -3.78 -1.27
CA ALA A 32 -4.59 -2.64 -0.83
C ALA A 32 -3.82 -1.31 -0.91
N HIS A 33 -2.57 -1.30 -0.46
CA HIS A 33 -1.68 -0.15 -0.57
C HIS A 33 -1.43 0.22 -2.04
N TYR A 34 -1.06 -0.73 -2.89
CA TYR A 34 -0.80 -0.45 -4.31
C TYR A 34 -2.03 0.08 -5.02
N ILE A 35 -3.21 -0.48 -4.77
CA ILE A 35 -4.46 0.01 -5.35
C ILE A 35 -4.69 1.47 -4.97
N LEU A 36 -4.54 1.84 -3.70
CA LEU A 36 -4.76 3.22 -3.25
C LEU A 36 -3.74 4.18 -3.86
N MET A 37 -2.44 3.86 -3.81
CA MET A 37 -1.38 4.72 -4.35
C MET A 37 -1.53 4.94 -5.86
N ILE A 38 -1.88 3.88 -6.61
CA ILE A 38 -2.05 3.96 -8.06
C ILE A 38 -3.35 4.71 -8.42
N CYS A 39 -4.41 4.55 -7.62
CA CYS A 39 -5.61 5.36 -7.78
C CYS A 39 -5.33 6.85 -7.51
N GLU A 40 -4.50 7.18 -6.52
CA GLU A 40 -4.06 8.57 -6.27
C GLU A 40 -3.29 9.13 -7.46
N VAL A 41 -2.30 8.39 -8.00
CA VAL A 41 -1.58 8.80 -9.23
C VAL A 41 -2.54 9.04 -10.40
N ARG A 42 -3.56 8.17 -10.54
CA ARG A 42 -4.60 8.32 -11.57
C ARG A 42 -5.49 9.55 -11.32
N ASP A 43 -5.85 9.82 -10.08
CA ASP A 43 -6.66 10.98 -9.68
C ASP A 43 -5.87 12.29 -9.90
N ASP A 44 -4.57 12.32 -9.62
CA ASP A 44 -3.68 13.46 -9.87
C ASP A 44 -3.53 13.78 -11.37
N LEU A 45 -3.55 12.75 -12.22
CA LEU A 45 -3.56 12.89 -13.68
C LEU A 45 -4.93 13.34 -14.24
N ALA A 46 -5.98 13.30 -13.41
CA ALA A 46 -7.33 13.76 -13.70
C ALA A 46 -7.87 13.27 -15.07
N THR A 47 -8.50 14.16 -15.86
CA THR A 47 -9.07 13.85 -17.19
C THR A 47 -8.03 13.38 -18.21
N SER A 48 -6.74 13.67 -17.98
CA SER A 48 -5.66 13.27 -18.88
C SER A 48 -5.13 11.85 -18.63
N ALA A 49 -5.52 11.20 -17.53
CA ALA A 49 -4.97 9.91 -17.10
C ALA A 49 -5.07 8.82 -18.17
N GLY A 50 -6.20 8.71 -18.87
CA GLY A 50 -6.41 7.71 -19.92
C GLY A 50 -5.56 7.97 -21.19
N LEU A 51 -5.41 9.24 -21.57
CA LEU A 51 -4.59 9.63 -22.73
C LEU A 51 -3.09 9.54 -22.42
N PHE A 52 -2.68 9.98 -21.23
CA PHE A 52 -1.29 9.96 -20.78
C PHE A 52 -0.78 8.54 -20.61
N SER A 53 -1.53 7.65 -19.96
CA SER A 53 -1.14 6.25 -19.78
C SER A 53 -0.96 5.53 -21.11
N ARG A 54 -1.80 5.82 -22.12
CA ARG A 54 -1.67 5.24 -23.47
C ARG A 54 -0.53 5.82 -24.30
N LYS A 55 -0.25 7.12 -24.17
CA LYS A 55 0.81 7.81 -24.93
C LYS A 55 2.19 7.60 -24.33
N HIS A 56 2.28 7.52 -23.01
CA HIS A 56 3.52 7.37 -22.25
C HIS A 56 3.38 6.30 -21.15
N PRO A 57 3.17 5.01 -21.51
CA PRO A 57 2.91 3.95 -20.54
C PRO A 57 4.06 3.74 -19.55
N LEU A 58 5.32 3.86 -20.02
CA LEU A 58 6.49 3.72 -19.15
C LEU A 58 6.61 4.84 -18.12
N SER A 59 6.24 6.07 -18.49
CA SER A 59 6.25 7.20 -17.56
C SER A 59 5.19 7.02 -16.48
N CYS A 60 3.98 6.65 -16.88
CA CYS A 60 2.88 6.35 -15.97
C CYS A 60 3.19 5.18 -15.02
N TRP A 61 3.79 4.11 -15.55
CA TRP A 61 4.24 2.96 -14.75
C TRP A 61 5.31 3.39 -13.73
N LEU A 62 6.33 4.14 -14.17
CA LEU A 62 7.41 4.58 -13.29
C LEU A 62 6.89 5.49 -12.16
N SER A 63 6.03 6.47 -12.46
CA SER A 63 5.39 7.31 -11.44
C SER A 63 4.59 6.48 -10.43
N SER A 64 3.90 5.45 -10.91
CA SER A 64 3.13 4.53 -10.05
C SER A 64 4.04 3.70 -9.14
N MET A 65 5.15 3.16 -9.66
CA MET A 65 6.13 2.42 -8.87
C MET A 65 6.79 3.32 -7.82
N LEU A 66 7.19 4.54 -8.19
CA LEU A 66 7.78 5.51 -7.26
C LEU A 66 6.83 5.82 -6.10
N MET A 67 5.53 6.01 -6.37
CA MET A 67 4.55 6.23 -5.31
C MET A 67 4.30 4.98 -4.45
N CYS A 68 4.26 3.79 -5.05
CA CYS A 68 4.05 2.53 -4.32
C CYS A 68 5.18 2.19 -3.34
N PHE A 69 6.42 2.56 -3.68
CA PHE A 69 7.63 2.28 -2.90
C PHE A 69 8.27 3.54 -2.30
N ALA A 70 7.54 4.67 -2.25
CA ALA A 70 8.06 5.96 -1.81
C ALA A 70 8.69 5.90 -0.42
N ASP A 71 8.07 5.15 0.48
CA ASP A 71 8.58 4.89 1.83
C ASP A 71 9.96 4.20 1.82
N SER A 72 10.14 3.16 1.02
CA SER A 72 11.42 2.45 0.91
C SER A 72 12.49 3.31 0.22
N PHE A 73 12.13 4.13 -0.77
CA PHE A 73 13.07 5.09 -1.38
C PHE A 73 13.53 6.13 -0.36
N LEU A 74 12.60 6.67 0.43
CA LEU A 74 12.89 7.68 1.43
C LEU A 74 13.74 7.10 2.57
N ALA A 75 13.41 5.91 3.06
CA ALA A 75 14.19 5.21 4.09
C ALA A 75 15.64 4.97 3.61
N ASN A 76 15.81 4.40 2.42
CA ASN A 76 17.16 4.15 1.87
C ASN A 76 17.94 5.45 1.63
N PHE A 77 17.27 6.50 1.16
CA PHE A 77 17.91 7.80 0.98
C PHE A 77 18.41 8.39 2.31
N LEU A 78 17.61 8.28 3.38
CA LEU A 78 17.97 8.75 4.72
C LEU A 78 19.09 7.91 5.35
N LEU A 79 19.10 6.59 5.10
CA LEU A 79 20.12 5.67 5.60
C LEU A 79 21.42 5.66 4.77
N GLY A 80 21.45 6.37 3.64
CA GLY A 80 22.59 6.35 2.71
C GLY A 80 22.74 5.04 1.93
N GLU A 81 21.70 4.22 1.91
CA GLU A 81 21.62 2.97 1.17
C GLU A 81 21.28 3.19 -0.31
N PRO A 82 21.57 2.22 -1.19
CA PRO A 82 21.22 2.35 -2.60
C PRO A 82 19.70 2.45 -2.78
N VAL A 83 19.24 3.62 -3.23
CA VAL A 83 17.81 3.90 -3.51
C VAL A 83 17.17 2.91 -4.49
N ILE A 84 17.96 2.19 -5.28
CA ILE A 84 17.47 1.15 -6.20
C ILE A 84 17.18 -0.20 -5.50
N ALA A 85 17.48 -0.35 -4.21
CA ALA A 85 17.22 -1.58 -3.46
C ALA A 85 15.76 -2.07 -3.50
N PRO A 86 14.70 -1.23 -3.50
CA PRO A 86 13.32 -1.69 -3.64
C PRO A 86 13.09 -2.46 -4.94
N PHE A 87 13.84 -2.15 -6.02
CA PHE A 87 13.74 -2.85 -7.30
C PHE A 87 14.34 -4.27 -7.29
N LYS A 88 15.01 -4.69 -6.21
CA LYS A 88 15.48 -6.08 -6.08
C LYS A 88 14.35 -7.06 -5.72
N ARG A 89 13.23 -6.56 -5.19
CA ARG A 89 12.06 -7.37 -4.80
C ARG A 89 11.14 -7.55 -6.00
N HIS A 90 11.46 -8.55 -6.82
CA HIS A 90 10.75 -8.83 -8.07
C HIS A 90 9.26 -9.15 -7.84
N ASP A 91 8.92 -9.85 -6.76
CA ASP A 91 7.53 -10.20 -6.42
C ASP A 91 6.68 -8.95 -6.17
N ASP A 92 7.20 -7.98 -5.42
CA ASP A 92 6.51 -6.72 -5.11
C ASP A 92 6.33 -5.87 -6.37
N ILE A 93 7.35 -5.77 -7.21
CA ILE A 93 7.30 -5.03 -8.47
C ILE A 93 6.30 -5.67 -9.43
N LEU A 94 6.31 -7.00 -9.53
CA LEU A 94 5.37 -7.74 -10.37
C LEU A 94 3.94 -7.50 -9.89
N LEU A 95 3.69 -7.61 -8.59
CA LEU A 95 2.39 -7.37 -7.98
C LEU A 95 1.93 -5.92 -8.22
N ALA A 96 2.76 -4.94 -7.93
CA ALA A 96 2.46 -3.53 -8.17
C ALA A 96 2.18 -3.24 -9.65
N THR A 97 2.92 -3.88 -10.56
CA THR A 97 2.74 -3.73 -12.01
C THR A 97 1.41 -4.34 -12.48
N ILE A 98 1.03 -5.50 -11.95
CA ILE A 98 -0.28 -6.12 -12.21
C ILE A 98 -1.40 -5.19 -11.75
N ILE A 99 -1.30 -4.66 -10.53
CA ILE A 99 -2.30 -3.71 -10.01
C ILE A 99 -2.34 -2.44 -10.85
N TRP A 100 -1.18 -1.91 -11.28
CA TRP A 100 -1.12 -0.75 -12.17
C TRP A 100 -1.85 -1.01 -13.48
N TYR A 101 -1.58 -2.17 -14.10
CA TYR A 101 -2.24 -2.57 -15.33
C TYR A 101 -3.76 -2.67 -15.13
N LEU A 102 -4.19 -3.28 -14.03
CA LEU A 102 -5.60 -3.41 -13.68
C LEU A 102 -6.28 -2.06 -13.41
N VAL A 103 -5.62 -1.12 -12.72
CA VAL A 103 -6.20 0.19 -12.42
C VAL A 103 -6.31 1.06 -13.67
N PHE A 104 -5.36 0.99 -14.61
CA PHE A 104 -5.36 1.84 -15.81
C PHE A 104 -6.03 1.20 -17.04
N TYR A 105 -6.02 -0.12 -17.17
CA TYR A 105 -6.42 -0.83 -18.39
C TYR A 105 -7.53 -1.86 -18.18
N ALA A 106 -8.04 -2.08 -16.95
CA ALA A 106 -9.12 -3.05 -16.75
C ALA A 106 -10.39 -2.67 -17.55
N PRO A 107 -11.07 -3.68 -18.14
CA PRO A 107 -12.33 -3.44 -18.83
C PRO A 107 -13.36 -2.83 -17.85
N PHE A 108 -14.10 -1.82 -18.31
CA PHE A 108 -15.14 -1.10 -17.58
C PHE A 108 -14.70 -0.21 -16.40
N ASP A 109 -13.38 -0.01 -16.19
CA ASP A 109 -12.81 0.71 -15.04
C ASP A 109 -13.29 0.13 -13.69
N GLY A 110 -13.56 -1.19 -13.64
CA GLY A 110 -14.20 -1.83 -12.50
C GLY A 110 -13.43 -1.66 -11.19
N ILE A 111 -12.11 -1.89 -11.21
CA ILE A 111 -11.25 -1.79 -10.02
C ILE A 111 -11.14 -0.34 -9.54
N TYR A 112 -10.97 0.60 -10.46
CA TYR A 112 -10.92 2.02 -10.11
C TYR A 112 -12.25 2.50 -9.49
N LYS A 113 -13.39 2.14 -10.10
CA LYS A 113 -14.72 2.48 -9.55
C LYS A 113 -14.95 1.84 -8.19
N LEU A 114 -14.59 0.56 -8.03
CA LEU A 114 -14.72 -0.17 -6.78
C LEU A 114 -13.91 0.48 -5.65
N SER A 115 -12.66 0.88 -5.94
CA SER A 115 -11.79 1.57 -4.97
C SER A 115 -12.28 2.97 -4.59
N LYS A 116 -13.11 3.61 -5.41
CA LYS A 116 -13.75 4.90 -5.07
C LYS A 116 -15.00 4.77 -4.21
N VAL A 117 -15.57 3.57 -4.08
CA VAL A 117 -16.72 3.32 -3.22
C VAL A 117 -16.29 3.53 -1.76
N LEU A 118 -16.94 4.45 -1.05
CA LEU A 118 -16.56 4.87 0.31
C LEU A 118 -16.30 3.73 1.30
N PRO A 119 -17.16 2.70 1.46
CA PRO A 119 -16.86 1.60 2.39
C PRO A 119 -15.61 0.81 2.00
N ILE A 120 -15.35 0.65 0.71
CA ILE A 120 -14.18 -0.06 0.20
C ILE A 120 -12.93 0.77 0.42
N LYS A 121 -12.98 2.07 0.10
CA LYS A 121 -11.91 3.01 0.39
C LYS A 121 -11.58 3.05 1.88
N CYS A 122 -12.59 2.99 2.75
CA CYS A 122 -12.40 2.95 4.20
C CYS A 122 -11.63 1.69 4.64
N VAL A 123 -12.05 0.50 4.18
CA VAL A 123 -11.35 -0.76 4.47
C VAL A 123 -9.91 -0.72 3.95
N LEU A 124 -9.71 -0.27 2.71
CA LEU A 124 -8.39 -0.14 2.12
C LEU A 124 -7.50 0.83 2.90
N SER A 125 -8.05 1.95 3.37
CA SER A 125 -7.31 2.92 4.20
C SER A 125 -6.90 2.32 5.54
N VAL A 126 -7.79 1.59 6.21
CA VAL A 126 -7.45 0.88 7.47
C VAL A 126 -6.33 -0.13 7.22
N MET A 127 -6.43 -0.93 6.16
CA MET A 127 -5.38 -1.88 5.78
C MET A 127 -4.05 -1.17 5.47
N LYS A 128 -4.09 -0.02 4.79
CA LYS A 128 -2.90 0.79 4.49
C LYS A 128 -2.21 1.27 5.77
N GLU A 129 -2.97 1.76 6.75
CA GLU A 129 -2.40 2.25 8.00
C GLU A 129 -1.83 1.12 8.88
N VAL A 130 -2.46 -0.08 8.87
CA VAL A 130 -1.86 -1.28 9.50
C VAL A 130 -0.51 -1.61 8.86
N LYS A 131 -0.41 -1.56 7.52
CA LYS A 131 0.86 -1.76 6.81
C LYS A 131 1.89 -0.67 7.13
N ARG A 132 1.47 0.59 7.25
CA ARG A 132 2.36 1.70 7.64
C ARG A 132 2.93 1.45 9.04
N ALA A 133 2.08 1.10 10.01
CA ALA A 133 2.51 0.83 11.38
C ALA A 133 3.57 -0.27 11.43
N TYR A 134 3.38 -1.34 10.64
CA TYR A 134 4.34 -2.44 10.53
C TYR A 134 5.67 -2.03 9.89
N LYS A 135 5.64 -1.23 8.82
CA LYS A 135 6.89 -0.71 8.21
C LYS A 135 7.68 0.17 9.18
N VAL A 136 6.99 0.98 9.98
CA VAL A 136 7.64 1.82 11.00
C VAL A 136 8.26 0.95 12.10
N SER A 137 7.62 -0.16 12.51
CA SER A 137 8.23 -1.06 13.50
C SER A 137 9.42 -1.85 12.94
N ASP A 138 9.37 -2.25 11.66
CA ASP A 138 10.47 -2.97 11.00
C ASP A 138 11.69 -2.07 10.73
N ASP A 139 11.51 -0.77 10.47
CA ASP A 139 12.62 0.17 10.25
C ASP A 139 13.25 0.69 11.56
N VAL A 140 12.55 0.61 12.69
CA VAL A 140 13.00 1.13 14.01
C VAL A 140 13.73 0.07 14.84
N PHE A 141 13.62 -1.22 14.49
CA PHE A 141 14.27 -2.34 15.16
C PHE A 141 15.28 -3.06 14.27
#